data_AF-M2XTG8-F1
#
_entry.id   AF-M2XTG8-F1
#
_cell.length_a   1.000
_cell.length_b   1.000
_cell.length_c   1.000
_cell.angle_alpha   90.00
_cell.angle_beta   90.00
_cell.angle_gamma   90.00
#
_symmetry.space_group_name_H-M   'P 1'
#
loop_
_entity.id
_entity.type
_entity.pdbx_description
1 polymer ?
#
loop_
_entity_poly.entity_id
_entity_poly.type
_entity_poly.pdbx_seq_one_letter_code
_entity_poly.pdbx_strand_id
1 'polypeptide(L)'
;MSVWSQICQTTGNLLRKSGQALDKVGEQFQGVYAYKELLSRHHRMRAILDKKPLLSSQVFVAPNASVIGTVELGPNSSVWYGAIVRGDVASVSIGENTNVQDRACIHLSKGDSMFQGGLLNNCTETVIGSRVSIGHGAIIHGAHIQDECMVGMGAILLEGCKISKHAIVGSGAVVPRKAIIPTGELWAGSPARFVRKLLTEEIDAILQSAEDYTNLAAAHAVECSKSLEEIESDKIARKLRSELTADHAPTATDEEIEAIVQEELSLFRKQVEKYKQLTA
;
A
#
# COMPACT_ATOMS: atom_id res chain seq x y z
N MET A 1 -0.60 43.82 -8.79
CA MET A 1 -1.34 43.66 -7.52
C MET A 1 -1.78 45.03 -7.03
N SER A 2 -2.96 45.16 -6.41
CA SER A 2 -3.37 46.44 -5.81
C SER A 2 -2.50 46.79 -4.60
N VAL A 3 -2.31 48.08 -4.32
CA VAL A 3 -1.58 48.57 -3.12
C VAL A 3 -2.12 47.92 -1.85
N TRP A 4 -3.45 47.76 -1.75
CA TRP A 4 -4.11 47.07 -0.66
C TRP A 4 -3.69 45.61 -0.52
N SER A 5 -3.64 44.84 -1.62
CA SER A 5 -3.19 43.44 -1.61
C SER A 5 -1.76 43.30 -1.09
N GLN A 6 -0.88 44.25 -1.42
CA GLN A 6 0.51 44.23 -0.98
C GLN A 6 0.65 44.57 0.51
N ILE A 7 -0.17 45.50 1.02
CA ILE A 7 -0.27 45.79 2.45
C ILE A 7 -0.74 44.54 3.21
N CYS A 8 -1.82 43.90 2.78
CA CYS A 8 -2.33 42.68 3.42
C CYS A 8 -1.30 41.54 3.45
N GLN A 9 -0.61 41.29 2.32
CA GLN A 9 0.45 40.27 2.26
C GLN A 9 1.62 40.58 3.20
N THR A 10 2.06 41.84 3.23
CA THR A 10 3.20 42.25 4.07
C THR A 10 2.86 42.13 5.55
N THR A 11 1.68 42.61 5.95
CA THR A 11 1.17 42.46 7.32
C THR A 11 0.99 40.99 7.69
N GLY A 12 0.41 40.17 6.80
CA GLY A 12 0.25 38.73 7.02
C GLY A 12 1.59 38.00 7.19
N ASN A 13 2.60 38.35 6.38
CA ASN A 13 3.95 37.80 6.51
C ASN A 13 4.61 38.21 7.83
N LEU A 14 4.41 39.45 8.27
CA LEU A 14 4.90 39.91 9.57
C LEU A 14 4.27 39.11 10.71
N LEU A 15 2.94 38.97 10.71
CA LEU A 15 2.22 38.19 11.72
C LEU A 15 2.67 36.73 11.73
N ARG A 16 2.84 36.12 10.56
CA ARG A 16 3.35 34.73 10.43
C ARG A 16 4.75 34.59 11.02
N LYS A 17 5.66 35.52 10.71
CA LYS A 17 7.04 35.52 11.26
C LYS A 17 7.05 35.70 12.77
N SER A 18 6.22 36.60 13.30
CA SER A 18 6.07 36.79 14.75
C SER A 18 5.54 35.52 15.43
N GLY A 19 4.54 34.85 14.84
CA GLY A 19 4.04 33.56 15.34
C GLY A 19 5.11 32.47 15.36
N GLN A 20 5.90 32.35 14.29
CA GLN A 20 7.03 31.40 14.23
C GLN A 20 8.12 31.73 15.25
N ALA A 21 8.35 33.01 15.57
CA ALA A 21 9.29 33.41 16.60
C ALA A 21 8.79 33.02 18.00
N LEU A 22 7.50 33.26 18.29
CA LEU A 22 6.87 32.86 19.55
C LEU A 22 6.91 31.33 19.75
N ASP A 23 6.63 30.56 18.70
CA ASP A 23 6.71 29.09 18.72
C ASP A 23 8.13 28.62 19.07
N LYS A 24 9.16 29.17 18.42
CA LYS A 24 10.57 28.87 18.73
C LYS A 24 10.97 29.23 20.16
N VAL A 25 10.47 30.35 20.68
CA VAL A 25 10.71 30.76 22.07
C VAL A 25 10.02 29.78 23.03
N GLY A 26 8.79 29.38 22.75
CA GLY A 26 8.07 28.36 23.52
C GLY A 26 8.80 27.01 23.52
N GLU A 27 9.30 26.59 22.35
CA GLU A 27 10.14 25.41 22.20
C GLU A 27 11.40 25.48 23.07
N GLN A 28 12.09 26.63 23.09
CA GLN A 28 13.25 26.85 23.95
C GLN A 28 12.90 26.77 25.45
N PHE A 29 11.75 27.33 25.86
CA PHE A 29 11.27 27.23 27.25
C PHE A 29 10.94 25.78 27.64
N GLN A 30 10.42 24.97 26.73
CA GLN A 30 10.14 23.54 26.96
C GLN A 30 11.43 22.68 26.97
N GLY A 31 12.48 23.12 26.27
CA GLY A 31 13.77 22.45 26.23
C GLY A 31 13.65 21.02 25.69
N VAL A 32 14.05 20.03 26.50
CA VAL A 32 14.04 18.60 26.11
C VAL A 32 12.61 18.05 25.94
N TYR A 33 11.60 18.71 26.51
CA TYR A 33 10.20 18.30 26.40
C TYR A 33 9.50 18.86 25.17
N ALA A 34 10.18 19.69 24.37
CA ALA A 34 9.60 20.25 23.17
C ALA A 34 9.30 19.17 22.13
N TYR A 35 8.03 19.06 21.74
CA TYR A 35 7.62 18.19 20.64
C TYR A 35 7.86 18.88 19.30
N LYS A 36 8.71 18.28 18.46
CA LYS A 36 8.87 18.67 17.06
C LYS A 36 8.31 17.58 16.17
N GLU A 37 7.31 17.92 15.38
CA GLU A 37 6.82 17.02 14.35
C GLU A 37 7.85 16.91 13.23
N LEU A 38 8.42 15.71 13.08
CA LEU A 38 9.27 15.39 11.95
C LEU A 38 8.40 14.85 10.82
N LEU A 39 8.63 15.33 9.60
CA LEU A 39 8.02 14.75 8.40
C LEU A 39 8.30 13.24 8.36
N SER A 40 7.36 12.49 7.76
CA SER A 40 7.47 11.04 7.67
C SER A 40 8.82 10.63 7.07
N ARG A 41 9.55 9.77 7.81
CA ARG A 41 10.82 9.16 7.36
C ARG A 41 10.59 7.81 6.66
N HIS A 42 9.34 7.39 6.55
CA HIS A 42 8.98 6.15 5.88
C HIS A 42 9.29 6.24 4.38
N HIS A 43 9.83 5.17 3.84
CA HIS A 43 10.11 5.04 2.42
C HIS A 43 9.31 3.87 1.89
N ARG A 44 8.45 4.14 0.90
CA ARG A 44 7.64 3.13 0.22
C ARG A 44 8.51 2.08 -0.47
N MET A 45 9.55 2.56 -1.15
CA MET A 45 10.50 1.78 -1.92
C MET A 45 11.90 2.12 -1.44
N ARG A 46 12.74 1.12 -1.15
CA ARG A 46 14.11 1.37 -0.71
C ARG A 46 15.10 0.38 -1.30
N ALA A 47 16.12 0.92 -1.96
CA ALA A 47 17.29 0.14 -2.33
C ALA A 47 18.15 -0.13 -1.09
N ILE A 48 18.79 -1.29 -1.06
CA ILE A 48 19.80 -1.66 -0.05
C ILE A 48 21.04 -2.16 -0.77
N LEU A 49 22.20 -1.54 -0.51
CA LEU A 49 23.41 -1.77 -1.29
C LEU A 49 23.11 -1.56 -2.79
N ASP A 50 23.54 -2.50 -3.65
CA ASP A 50 23.29 -2.48 -5.09
C ASP A 50 21.94 -3.12 -5.50
N LYS A 51 21.13 -3.53 -4.51
CA LYS A 51 19.84 -4.20 -4.73
C LYS A 51 18.71 -3.19 -4.67
N LYS A 52 17.93 -3.07 -5.76
CA LYS A 52 16.75 -2.21 -5.82
C LYS A 52 15.49 -2.99 -6.25
N PRO A 53 14.30 -2.59 -5.78
CA PRO A 53 13.08 -3.17 -6.27
C PRO A 53 12.83 -2.80 -7.75
N LEU A 54 12.26 -3.72 -8.50
CA LEU A 54 11.86 -3.58 -9.89
C LEU A 54 10.34 -3.73 -9.99
N LEU A 55 9.68 -2.71 -10.52
CA LEU A 55 8.24 -2.67 -10.72
C LEU A 55 7.94 -2.75 -12.20
N SER A 56 7.02 -3.65 -12.56
CA SER A 56 6.41 -3.67 -13.89
C SER A 56 5.33 -2.59 -14.04
N SER A 57 4.63 -2.59 -15.17
CA SER A 57 3.53 -1.66 -15.44
C SER A 57 2.33 -1.89 -14.50
N GLN A 58 1.67 -0.80 -14.10
CA GLN A 58 0.40 -0.83 -13.36
C GLN A 58 0.47 -1.53 -12.00
N VAL A 59 1.65 -1.54 -11.37
CA VAL A 59 1.81 -2.04 -10.00
C VAL A 59 1.33 -1.01 -8.99
N PHE A 60 0.48 -1.44 -8.05
CA PHE A 60 0.09 -0.61 -6.91
C PHE A 60 0.95 -0.93 -5.69
N VAL A 61 1.61 0.08 -5.12
CA VAL A 61 2.25 -0.02 -3.80
C VAL A 61 1.66 1.05 -2.91
N ALA A 62 1.01 0.62 -1.83
CA ALA A 62 0.37 1.52 -0.88
C ALA A 62 1.38 2.51 -0.24
N PRO A 63 0.96 3.75 0.11
CA PRO A 63 1.85 4.76 0.67
C PRO A 63 2.66 4.33 1.90
N ASN A 64 2.08 3.47 2.75
CA ASN A 64 2.70 2.98 3.99
C ASN A 64 3.25 1.54 3.88
N ALA A 65 3.20 0.92 2.70
CA ALA A 65 3.87 -0.35 2.45
C ALA A 65 5.38 -0.14 2.31
N SER A 66 6.18 -1.18 2.56
CA SER A 66 7.64 -1.10 2.43
C SER A 66 8.16 -2.23 1.54
N VAL A 67 8.72 -1.87 0.39
CA VAL A 67 9.36 -2.81 -0.55
C VAL A 67 10.86 -2.52 -0.61
N ILE A 68 11.66 -3.50 -0.20
CA ILE A 68 13.08 -3.29 0.14
C ILE A 68 13.96 -4.36 -0.50
N GLY A 69 15.06 -3.95 -1.15
CA GLY A 69 16.08 -4.85 -1.70
C GLY A 69 15.71 -5.45 -3.05
N THR A 70 16.14 -6.68 -3.32
CA THR A 70 15.87 -7.38 -4.59
C THR A 70 14.45 -7.92 -4.58
N VAL A 71 13.51 -7.08 -5.02
CA VAL A 71 12.09 -7.44 -5.16
C VAL A 71 11.63 -7.16 -6.58
N GLU A 72 11.01 -8.14 -7.22
CA GLU A 72 10.41 -8.00 -8.54
C GLU A 72 8.89 -8.12 -8.43
N LEU A 73 8.17 -7.09 -8.89
CA LEU A 73 6.72 -7.03 -8.89
C LEU A 73 6.20 -7.09 -10.35
N GLY A 74 5.48 -8.17 -10.67
CA GLY A 74 4.88 -8.40 -11.98
C GLY A 74 3.75 -7.41 -12.31
N PRO A 75 3.31 -7.36 -13.59
CA PRO A 75 2.24 -6.45 -14.02
C PRO A 75 0.98 -6.58 -13.18
N ASN A 76 0.30 -5.46 -12.90
CA ASN A 76 -0.95 -5.41 -12.14
C ASN A 76 -0.90 -6.01 -10.73
N SER A 77 0.28 -6.35 -10.22
CA SER A 77 0.43 -6.81 -8.84
C SER A 77 0.23 -5.65 -7.87
N SER A 78 -0.14 -5.98 -6.63
CA SER A 78 -0.43 -4.98 -5.61
C SER A 78 0.16 -5.33 -4.26
N VAL A 79 0.69 -4.32 -3.57
CA VAL A 79 1.22 -4.41 -2.19
C VAL A 79 0.44 -3.41 -1.33
N TRP A 80 -0.40 -3.95 -0.45
CA TRP A 80 -1.43 -3.21 0.29
C TRP A 80 -0.93 -2.63 1.60
N TYR A 81 -1.81 -1.94 2.33
CA TYR A 81 -1.41 -1.03 3.39
C TYR A 81 -0.66 -1.72 4.53
N GLY A 82 0.50 -1.17 4.87
CA GLY A 82 1.38 -1.68 5.92
C GLY A 82 2.05 -3.01 5.59
N ALA A 83 1.90 -3.56 4.38
CA ALA A 83 2.60 -4.76 3.97
C ALA A 83 4.12 -4.49 3.83
N ILE A 84 4.92 -5.50 4.12
CA ILE A 84 6.38 -5.43 4.09
C ILE A 84 6.89 -6.54 3.18
N VAL A 85 7.61 -6.18 2.12
CA VAL A 85 8.26 -7.12 1.21
C VAL A 85 9.75 -6.84 1.21
N ARG A 86 10.52 -7.72 1.84
CA ARG A 86 11.94 -7.52 2.11
C ARG A 86 12.78 -8.62 1.45
N GLY A 87 13.39 -8.27 0.32
CA GLY A 87 14.35 -9.08 -0.45
C GLY A 87 15.80 -8.65 -0.22
N ASP A 88 16.19 -8.37 1.02
CA ASP A 88 17.56 -7.92 1.33
C ASP A 88 18.56 -9.08 1.44
N VAL A 89 18.15 -10.20 2.03
CA VAL A 89 18.94 -11.44 2.10
C VAL A 89 18.98 -12.17 0.75
N ALA A 90 17.81 -12.47 0.19
CA ALA A 90 17.61 -13.14 -1.09
C ALA A 90 16.49 -12.46 -1.89
N SER A 91 16.32 -12.84 -3.15
CA SER A 91 15.29 -12.28 -4.04
C SER A 91 13.87 -12.65 -3.58
N VAL A 92 12.95 -11.72 -3.83
CA VAL A 92 11.51 -11.97 -3.82
C VAL A 92 10.97 -11.66 -5.21
N SER A 93 10.31 -12.62 -5.85
CA SER A 93 9.57 -12.42 -7.09
C SER A 93 8.09 -12.63 -6.87
N ILE A 94 7.28 -11.72 -7.39
CA ILE A 94 5.82 -11.73 -7.31
C ILE A 94 5.28 -11.62 -8.74
N GLY A 95 4.47 -12.61 -9.15
CA GLY A 95 3.89 -12.70 -10.47
C GLY A 95 2.81 -11.65 -10.75
N GLU A 96 2.24 -11.72 -11.96
CA GLU A 96 1.20 -10.79 -12.42
C GLU A 96 -0.12 -10.97 -11.66
N ASN A 97 -0.89 -9.90 -11.52
CA ASN A 97 -2.23 -9.90 -10.89
C ASN A 97 -2.23 -10.51 -9.47
N THR A 98 -1.07 -10.56 -8.80
CA THR A 98 -0.93 -11.08 -7.44
C THR A 98 -1.06 -9.94 -6.44
N ASN A 99 -1.74 -10.20 -5.32
CA ASN A 99 -1.96 -9.21 -4.28
C ASN A 99 -1.32 -9.66 -2.96
N VAL A 100 -0.55 -8.74 -2.34
CA VAL A 100 0.00 -8.86 -1.00
C VAL A 100 -0.81 -7.95 -0.08
N GLN A 101 -1.80 -8.52 0.59
CA GLN A 101 -2.81 -7.76 1.33
C GLN A 101 -2.26 -7.15 2.62
N ASP A 102 -3.08 -6.35 3.28
CA ASP A 102 -2.69 -5.45 4.37
C ASP A 102 -1.87 -6.15 5.45
N ARG A 103 -0.76 -5.51 5.85
CA ARG A 103 0.14 -5.97 6.91
C ARG A 103 0.77 -7.36 6.70
N ALA A 104 0.65 -7.95 5.50
CA ALA A 104 1.39 -9.15 5.19
C ALA A 104 2.90 -8.87 5.20
N CYS A 105 3.70 -9.83 5.66
CA CYS A 105 5.15 -9.73 5.77
C CYS A 105 5.80 -10.83 4.95
N ILE A 106 6.58 -10.45 3.95
CA ILE A 106 7.38 -11.34 3.12
C ILE A 106 8.84 -11.03 3.42
N HIS A 107 9.54 -12.00 3.99
CA HIS A 107 10.95 -11.87 4.28
C HIS A 107 11.65 -13.23 4.18
N LEU A 108 12.97 -13.20 4.22
CA LEU A 108 13.77 -14.41 4.14
C LEU A 108 14.81 -14.40 5.27
N SER A 109 15.36 -15.57 5.58
CA SER A 109 16.54 -15.73 6.43
C SER A 109 17.69 -16.25 5.59
N LYS A 110 18.93 -15.97 6.02
CA LYS A 110 20.06 -16.78 5.58
C LYS A 110 19.78 -18.20 6.05
N GLY A 111 19.90 -19.18 5.15
CA GLY A 111 19.58 -20.58 5.45
C GLY A 111 20.23 -21.03 6.77
N ASP A 112 19.52 -21.90 7.50
CA ASP A 112 19.89 -22.33 8.85
C ASP A 112 21.30 -22.96 8.88
N SER A 113 22.32 -22.16 9.20
CA SER A 113 23.67 -22.65 9.54
C SER A 113 23.71 -23.48 10.83
N MET A 114 22.58 -23.52 11.58
CA MET A 114 22.49 -24.17 12.89
C MET A 114 21.92 -25.59 12.84
N PHE A 115 21.21 -25.98 11.77
CA PHE A 115 20.60 -27.31 11.64
C PHE A 115 21.03 -27.97 10.31
N GLN A 116 22.03 -28.86 10.44
CA GLN A 116 22.76 -29.62 9.42
C GLN A 116 24.11 -29.00 9.03
N GLY A 117 25.17 -29.65 9.53
CA GLY A 117 26.54 -29.37 9.11
C GLY A 117 26.70 -29.48 7.59
N GLY A 118 27.48 -28.55 7.03
CA GLY A 118 27.97 -28.67 5.67
C GLY A 118 27.38 -27.64 4.69
N LEU A 119 28.14 -26.56 4.49
CA LEU A 119 28.56 -26.13 3.15
C LEU A 119 27.53 -25.70 2.10
N LEU A 120 26.31 -25.26 2.46
CA LEU A 120 25.43 -24.60 1.48
C LEU A 120 24.83 -23.30 2.01
N ASN A 121 25.34 -22.20 1.45
CA ASN A 121 24.79 -20.85 1.47
C ASN A 121 23.44 -20.75 0.74
N ASN A 122 22.53 -21.70 0.92
CA ASN A 122 21.27 -21.74 0.18
C ASN A 122 20.25 -20.86 0.92
N CYS A 123 20.24 -19.58 0.59
CA CYS A 123 19.09 -18.74 0.91
C CYS A 123 17.93 -19.22 0.03
N THR A 124 16.82 -19.61 0.66
CA THR A 124 15.60 -19.95 -0.08
C THR A 124 14.99 -18.65 -0.58
N GLU A 125 15.01 -18.41 -1.90
CA GLU A 125 14.27 -17.30 -2.51
C GLU A 125 12.76 -17.44 -2.27
N THR A 126 12.03 -16.34 -2.30
CA THR A 126 10.57 -16.37 -2.27
C THR A 126 10.08 -16.14 -3.69
N VAL A 127 9.41 -17.14 -4.25
CA VAL A 127 8.80 -17.05 -5.58
C VAL A 127 7.30 -17.18 -5.42
N ILE A 128 6.57 -16.13 -5.74
CA ILE A 128 5.12 -16.09 -5.74
C ILE A 128 4.67 -15.98 -7.20
N GLY A 129 3.87 -16.95 -7.64
CA GLY A 129 3.33 -17.02 -8.98
C GLY A 129 2.31 -15.93 -9.29
N SER A 130 1.58 -16.14 -10.37
CA SER A 130 0.58 -15.22 -10.91
C SER A 130 -0.81 -15.49 -10.33
N ARG A 131 -1.64 -14.44 -10.18
CA ARG A 131 -3.01 -14.53 -9.64
C ARG A 131 -3.05 -15.17 -8.25
N VAL A 132 -2.06 -14.86 -7.42
CA VAL A 132 -1.99 -15.33 -6.04
C VAL A 132 -2.57 -14.27 -5.12
N SER A 133 -3.39 -14.68 -4.15
CA SER A 133 -3.89 -13.79 -3.10
C SER A 133 -3.21 -14.12 -1.78
N ILE A 134 -2.36 -13.21 -1.29
CA ILE A 134 -1.71 -13.34 0.03
C ILE A 134 -2.53 -12.53 1.04
N GLY A 135 -3.24 -13.23 1.92
CA GLY A 135 -4.18 -12.67 2.88
C GLY A 135 -3.56 -11.71 3.89
N HIS A 136 -4.40 -10.85 4.46
CA HIS A 136 -3.98 -9.84 5.45
C HIS A 136 -3.18 -10.47 6.60
N GLY A 137 -2.07 -9.84 6.98
CA GLY A 137 -1.24 -10.28 8.09
C GLY A 137 -0.54 -11.62 7.89
N ALA A 138 -0.58 -12.22 6.70
CA ALA A 138 0.15 -13.45 6.41
C ALA A 138 1.67 -13.20 6.50
N ILE A 139 2.41 -14.21 6.97
CA ILE A 139 3.86 -14.17 7.09
C ILE A 139 4.45 -15.22 6.14
N ILE A 140 5.20 -14.78 5.14
CA ILE A 140 5.87 -15.65 4.18
C ILE A 140 7.37 -15.59 4.45
N HIS A 141 7.92 -16.71 4.89
CA HIS A 141 9.33 -16.85 5.22
C HIS A 141 10.03 -17.82 4.23
N GLY A 142 10.43 -17.33 3.06
CA GLY A 142 11.15 -18.14 2.05
C GLY A 142 10.34 -19.31 1.50
N ALA A 143 9.31 -19.04 0.68
CA ALA A 143 8.39 -20.05 0.16
C ALA A 143 8.24 -19.96 -1.37
N HIS A 144 7.90 -21.09 -2.00
CA HIS A 144 7.53 -21.14 -3.41
C HIS A 144 6.02 -21.36 -3.51
N ILE A 145 5.30 -20.34 -3.96
CA ILE A 145 3.84 -20.36 -4.13
C ILE A 145 3.59 -20.32 -5.63
N GLN A 146 2.97 -21.36 -6.17
CA GLN A 146 2.61 -21.42 -7.59
C GLN A 146 1.42 -20.52 -7.90
N ASP A 147 1.09 -20.41 -9.19
CA ASP A 147 -0.01 -19.61 -9.68
C ASP A 147 -1.35 -19.99 -9.05
N GLU A 148 -2.27 -19.04 -9.00
CA GLU A 148 -3.69 -19.28 -8.69
C GLU A 148 -3.86 -19.98 -7.33
N CYS A 149 -3.08 -19.52 -6.34
CA CYS A 149 -3.14 -19.97 -4.96
C CYS A 149 -3.73 -18.88 -4.07
N MET A 150 -4.29 -19.28 -2.93
CA MET A 150 -4.75 -18.35 -1.90
C MET A 150 -4.13 -18.70 -0.55
N VAL A 151 -3.45 -17.72 0.05
CA VAL A 151 -2.93 -17.83 1.40
C VAL A 151 -3.86 -17.06 2.32
N GLY A 152 -4.45 -17.75 3.29
CA GLY A 152 -5.42 -17.19 4.21
C GLY A 152 -4.83 -16.11 5.12
N MET A 153 -5.71 -15.30 5.69
CA MET A 153 -5.34 -14.21 6.59
C MET A 153 -4.57 -14.74 7.80
N GLY A 154 -3.46 -14.09 8.16
CA GLY A 154 -2.62 -14.47 9.29
C GLY A 154 -1.93 -15.83 9.16
N ALA A 155 -1.97 -16.48 7.99
CA ALA A 155 -1.26 -17.73 7.77
C ALA A 155 0.26 -17.51 7.77
N ILE A 156 1.02 -18.50 8.22
CA ILE A 156 2.47 -18.47 8.34
C ILE A 156 3.05 -19.58 7.46
N LEU A 157 3.84 -19.20 6.47
CA LEU A 157 4.56 -20.13 5.59
C LEU A 157 6.03 -20.17 6.01
N LEU A 158 6.49 -21.33 6.46
CA LEU A 158 7.89 -21.53 6.88
C LEU A 158 8.79 -21.97 5.73
N GLU A 159 10.09 -21.79 5.96
CA GLU A 159 11.14 -21.94 4.95
C GLU A 159 11.06 -23.22 4.12
N GLY A 160 11.17 -23.03 2.80
CA GLY A 160 11.22 -24.08 1.80
C GLY A 160 9.88 -24.75 1.51
N CYS A 161 8.76 -24.29 2.09
CA CYS A 161 7.46 -24.85 1.75
C CYS A 161 7.08 -24.53 0.30
N LYS A 162 6.38 -25.47 -0.33
CA LYS A 162 5.89 -25.36 -1.70
C LYS A 162 4.36 -25.46 -1.72
N ILE A 163 3.72 -24.43 -2.24
CA ILE A 163 2.27 -24.37 -2.39
C ILE A 163 1.99 -24.55 -3.88
N SER A 164 1.40 -25.68 -4.23
CA SER A 164 1.15 -26.04 -5.63
C SER A 164 -0.08 -25.29 -6.16
N LYS A 165 -0.18 -25.18 -7.49
CA LYS A 165 -1.26 -24.47 -8.18
C LYS A 165 -2.64 -24.85 -7.63
N HIS A 166 -3.56 -23.89 -7.52
CA HIS A 166 -4.92 -24.12 -6.98
C HIS A 166 -4.92 -24.66 -5.56
N ALA A 167 -3.98 -24.28 -4.70
CA ALA A 167 -4.04 -24.64 -3.29
C ALA A 167 -4.55 -23.46 -2.44
N ILE A 168 -5.30 -23.79 -1.40
CA ILE A 168 -5.73 -22.83 -0.38
C ILE A 168 -5.06 -23.19 0.95
N VAL A 169 -4.36 -22.21 1.52
CA VAL A 169 -3.92 -22.26 2.91
C VAL A 169 -4.96 -21.52 3.74
N GLY A 170 -5.59 -22.20 4.70
CA GLY A 170 -6.59 -21.61 5.58
C GLY A 170 -6.04 -20.49 6.45
N SER A 171 -6.92 -19.59 6.91
CA SER A 171 -6.55 -18.50 7.80
C SER A 171 -5.91 -19.01 9.09
N GLY A 172 -4.86 -18.33 9.55
CA GLY A 172 -4.08 -18.69 10.74
C GLY A 172 -3.31 -20.02 10.65
N ALA A 173 -3.28 -20.68 9.48
CA ALA A 173 -2.57 -21.94 9.32
C ALA A 173 -1.05 -21.73 9.37
N VAL A 174 -0.33 -22.69 9.94
CA VAL A 174 1.15 -22.66 10.00
C VAL A 174 1.69 -23.81 9.16
N VAL A 175 2.16 -23.50 7.96
CA VAL A 175 2.72 -24.49 7.03
C VAL A 175 4.16 -24.81 7.45
N PRO A 176 4.47 -26.07 7.81
CA PRO A 176 5.81 -26.45 8.25
C PRO A 176 6.88 -26.25 7.19
N ARG A 177 8.14 -26.16 7.63
CA ARG A 177 9.31 -26.08 6.73
C ARG A 177 9.31 -27.24 5.74
N LYS A 178 9.66 -26.95 4.49
CA LYS A 178 9.76 -27.93 3.39
C LYS A 178 8.47 -28.72 3.11
N ALA A 179 7.34 -28.34 3.70
CA ALA A 179 6.06 -28.99 3.42
C ALA A 179 5.64 -28.70 1.97
N ILE A 180 5.00 -29.68 1.34
CA ILE A 180 4.45 -29.54 -0.01
C ILE A 180 2.94 -29.66 0.12
N ILE A 181 2.23 -28.59 -0.25
CA ILE A 181 0.78 -28.59 -0.37
C ILE A 181 0.44 -28.93 -1.83
N PRO A 182 -0.21 -30.07 -2.10
CA PRO A 182 -0.59 -30.48 -3.44
C PRO A 182 -1.65 -29.58 -4.09
N THR A 183 -1.77 -29.73 -5.42
CA THR A 183 -2.76 -29.00 -6.23
C THR A 183 -4.19 -29.33 -5.83
N GLY A 184 -5.04 -28.30 -5.79
CA GLY A 184 -6.46 -28.45 -5.53
C GLY A 184 -6.78 -28.87 -4.10
N GLU A 185 -5.92 -28.55 -3.11
CA GLU A 185 -6.14 -28.92 -1.71
C GLU A 185 -6.29 -27.70 -0.79
N LEU A 186 -7.17 -27.85 0.20
CA LEU A 186 -7.30 -26.96 1.34
C LEU A 186 -6.52 -27.52 2.52
N TRP A 187 -5.58 -26.73 3.04
CA TRP A 187 -4.79 -27.06 4.22
C TRP A 187 -5.01 -26.03 5.32
N ALA A 188 -5.25 -26.45 6.57
CA ALA A 188 -5.49 -25.53 7.69
C ALA A 188 -4.91 -26.05 9.00
N GLY A 189 -4.85 -25.18 10.01
CA GLY A 189 -4.38 -25.50 11.37
C GLY A 189 -2.89 -25.21 11.62
N SER A 190 -2.45 -25.42 12.86
CA SER A 190 -1.06 -25.25 13.30
C SER A 190 -0.61 -26.49 14.07
N PRO A 191 0.21 -27.38 13.47
CA PRO A 191 0.72 -27.32 12.09
C PRO A 191 -0.38 -27.57 11.05
N ALA A 192 -0.21 -27.01 9.85
CA ALA A 192 -1.16 -27.17 8.76
C ALA A 192 -1.28 -28.65 8.34
N ARG A 193 -2.51 -29.09 8.11
CA ARG A 193 -2.87 -30.44 7.65
C ARG A 193 -3.90 -30.35 6.53
N PHE A 194 -3.88 -31.36 5.67
CA PHE A 194 -4.92 -31.57 4.67
C PHE A 194 -6.29 -31.61 5.35
N VAL A 195 -7.22 -30.80 4.86
CA VAL A 195 -8.61 -30.79 5.30
C VAL A 195 -9.47 -31.52 4.28
N ARG A 196 -9.39 -31.09 3.01
CA ARG A 196 -10.15 -31.64 1.89
C ARG A 196 -9.60 -31.14 0.55
N LYS A 197 -10.09 -31.74 -0.54
CA LYS A 197 -9.94 -31.19 -1.89
C LYS A 197 -10.82 -29.94 -2.06
N LEU A 198 -10.36 -29.03 -2.91
CA LEU A 198 -11.12 -27.85 -3.28
C LEU A 198 -12.29 -28.22 -4.17
N LEU A 199 -13.35 -27.43 -4.04
CA LEU A 199 -14.47 -27.42 -4.96
C LEU A 199 -14.11 -26.57 -6.18
N THR A 200 -14.77 -26.81 -7.32
CA THR A 200 -14.54 -26.04 -8.55
C THR A 200 -14.83 -24.55 -8.31
N GLU A 201 -15.91 -24.25 -7.58
CA GLU A 201 -16.33 -22.89 -7.26
C GLU A 201 -15.27 -22.15 -6.40
N GLU A 202 -14.52 -22.87 -5.58
CA GLU A 202 -13.43 -22.29 -4.78
C GLU A 202 -12.21 -21.98 -5.64
N ILE A 203 -11.95 -22.77 -6.68
CA ILE A 203 -10.88 -22.49 -7.66
C ILE A 203 -11.24 -21.25 -8.47
N ASP A 204 -12.49 -21.15 -8.94
CA ASP A 204 -12.98 -19.96 -9.65
C ASP A 204 -12.94 -18.72 -8.77
N ALA A 205 -13.27 -18.85 -7.47
CA ALA A 205 -13.20 -17.76 -6.52
C ALA A 205 -11.77 -17.22 -6.30
N ILE A 206 -10.73 -18.05 -6.44
CA ILE A 206 -9.33 -17.57 -6.38
C ILE A 206 -9.05 -16.61 -7.54
N LEU A 207 -9.49 -16.98 -8.75
CA LEU A 207 -9.29 -16.16 -9.95
C LEU A 207 -10.06 -14.85 -9.85
N GLN A 208 -11.34 -14.92 -9.44
CA GLN A 208 -12.18 -13.74 -9.24
C GLN A 208 -11.58 -12.80 -8.20
N SER A 209 -11.09 -13.34 -7.08
CA SER A 209 -10.43 -12.54 -6.04
C SER A 209 -9.21 -11.80 -6.58
N ALA A 210 -8.38 -12.44 -7.40
CA ALA A 210 -7.21 -11.79 -8.00
C ALA A 210 -7.61 -10.64 -8.95
N GLU A 211 -8.68 -10.82 -9.73
CA GLU A 211 -9.22 -9.77 -10.61
C GLU A 211 -9.82 -8.61 -9.81
N ASP A 212 -10.63 -8.90 -8.79
CA ASP A 212 -11.24 -7.90 -7.92
C ASP A 212 -10.17 -7.02 -7.25
N TYR A 213 -9.11 -7.63 -6.74
CA TYR A 213 -7.99 -6.92 -6.14
C TYR A 213 -7.18 -6.11 -7.17
N THR A 214 -7.11 -6.55 -8.42
CA THR A 214 -6.48 -5.80 -9.51
C THR A 214 -7.28 -4.52 -9.81
N ASN A 215 -8.60 -4.63 -9.92
CA ASN A 215 -9.49 -3.49 -10.15
C ASN A 215 -9.47 -2.51 -8.97
N LEU A 216 -9.51 -3.03 -7.74
CA LEU A 216 -9.44 -2.21 -6.54
C LEU A 216 -8.06 -1.52 -6.41
N ALA A 217 -6.97 -2.22 -6.74
CA ALA A 217 -5.63 -1.64 -6.76
C ALA A 217 -5.53 -0.45 -7.73
N ALA A 218 -6.17 -0.53 -8.91
CA ALA A 218 -6.21 0.59 -9.86
C ALA A 218 -6.93 1.81 -9.28
N ALA A 219 -8.09 1.62 -8.64
CA ALA A 219 -8.82 2.71 -7.98
C ALA A 219 -8.00 3.35 -6.85
N HIS A 220 -7.35 2.53 -6.02
CA HIS A 220 -6.47 3.02 -4.96
C HIS A 220 -5.22 3.72 -5.49
N ALA A 221 -4.65 3.27 -6.62
CA ALA A 221 -3.52 3.93 -7.26
C ALA A 221 -3.87 5.35 -7.72
N VAL A 222 -5.07 5.54 -8.30
CA VAL A 222 -5.57 6.87 -8.65
C VAL A 222 -5.70 7.74 -7.41
N GLU A 223 -6.39 7.27 -6.37
CA GLU A 223 -6.62 8.07 -5.16
C GLU A 223 -5.29 8.42 -4.45
N CYS A 224 -4.36 7.47 -4.35
CA CYS A 224 -3.08 7.65 -3.66
C CYS A 224 -2.05 8.48 -4.47
N SER A 225 -2.32 8.77 -5.74
CA SER A 225 -1.43 9.58 -6.59
C SER A 225 -1.88 11.04 -6.72
N LYS A 226 -3.06 11.39 -6.19
CA LYS A 226 -3.57 12.76 -6.20
C LYS A 226 -2.63 13.72 -5.49
N SER A 227 -2.42 14.86 -6.12
CA SER A 227 -1.76 16.02 -5.54
C SER A 227 -2.62 16.66 -4.44
N LEU A 228 -2.00 17.48 -3.60
CA LEU A 228 -2.74 18.23 -2.56
C LEU A 228 -3.86 19.09 -3.16
N GLU A 229 -3.65 19.68 -4.34
CA GLU A 229 -4.64 20.52 -5.02
C GLU A 229 -5.86 19.72 -5.48
N GLU A 230 -5.65 18.53 -6.02
CA GLU A 230 -6.73 17.62 -6.41
C GLU A 230 -7.50 17.13 -5.17
N ILE A 231 -6.79 16.81 -4.09
CA ILE A 231 -7.41 16.42 -2.82
C ILE A 231 -8.29 17.54 -2.25
N GLU A 232 -7.80 18.78 -2.22
CA GLU A 232 -8.60 19.92 -1.74
C GLU A 232 -9.78 20.22 -2.66
N SER A 233 -9.60 20.09 -3.98
CA SER A 233 -10.70 20.20 -4.95
C SER A 233 -11.78 19.16 -4.68
N ASP A 234 -11.41 17.89 -4.48
CA ASP A 234 -12.35 16.82 -4.17
C ASP A 234 -13.09 17.06 -2.85
N LYS A 235 -12.40 17.58 -1.83
CA LYS A 235 -13.03 17.95 -0.55
C LYS A 235 -14.06 19.04 -0.73
N ILE A 236 -13.73 20.11 -1.46
CA ILE A 236 -14.66 21.21 -1.76
C ILE A 236 -15.87 20.67 -2.50
N ALA A 237 -15.67 19.87 -3.54
CA ALA A 237 -16.73 19.29 -4.33
C ALA A 237 -17.66 18.39 -3.49
N ARG A 238 -17.10 17.51 -2.65
CA ARG A 238 -17.88 16.66 -1.73
C ARG A 238 -18.69 17.49 -0.74
N LYS A 239 -18.08 18.53 -0.17
CA LYS A 239 -18.74 19.44 0.77
C LYS A 239 -19.92 20.16 0.11
N LEU A 240 -19.70 20.76 -1.06
CA LEU A 240 -20.76 21.45 -1.82
C LEU A 240 -21.91 20.49 -2.16
N ARG A 241 -21.61 19.28 -2.67
CA ARG A 241 -22.64 18.27 -2.93
C ARG A 241 -23.43 17.91 -1.66
N SER A 242 -22.77 17.74 -0.53
CA SER A 242 -23.46 17.46 0.74
C SER A 242 -24.34 18.62 1.22
N GLU A 243 -23.89 19.88 1.09
CA GLU A 243 -24.66 21.05 1.52
C GLU A 243 -25.87 21.32 0.60
N LEU A 244 -25.70 21.09 -0.70
CA LEU A 244 -26.75 21.25 -1.72
C LEU A 244 -27.84 20.17 -1.59
N THR A 245 -27.46 18.95 -1.18
CA THR A 245 -28.39 17.83 -0.97
C THR A 245 -29.06 17.82 0.41
N ALA A 246 -28.39 18.29 1.47
CA ALA A 246 -28.88 18.14 2.85
C ALA A 246 -29.84 19.25 3.31
N ASP A 247 -29.58 20.53 2.95
CA ASP A 247 -30.22 21.64 3.68
C ASP A 247 -30.80 22.78 2.80
N HIS A 248 -30.42 22.93 1.52
CA HIS A 248 -30.70 24.18 0.79
C HIS A 248 -31.47 24.08 -0.53
N ALA A 249 -31.56 22.91 -1.20
CA ALA A 249 -32.31 22.78 -2.46
C ALA A 249 -32.81 21.35 -2.75
N PRO A 250 -33.84 20.85 -2.05
CA PRO A 250 -34.39 19.50 -2.29
C PRO A 250 -35.00 19.30 -3.69
N THR A 251 -35.11 20.36 -4.50
CA THR A 251 -35.62 20.35 -5.87
C THR A 251 -34.55 20.58 -6.94
N ALA A 252 -33.29 20.82 -6.55
CA ALA A 252 -32.21 21.01 -7.53
C ALA A 252 -31.91 19.68 -8.22
N THR A 253 -31.75 19.74 -9.54
CA THR A 253 -31.36 18.58 -10.35
C THR A 253 -29.87 18.29 -10.19
N ASP A 254 -29.45 17.05 -10.42
CA ASP A 254 -28.03 16.66 -10.36
C ASP A 254 -27.16 17.50 -11.32
N GLU A 255 -27.72 17.95 -12.45
CA GLU A 255 -27.05 18.83 -13.42
C GLU A 255 -26.80 20.24 -12.86
N GLU A 256 -27.76 20.82 -12.14
CA GLU A 256 -27.60 22.14 -11.49
C GLU A 256 -26.58 22.08 -10.37
N ILE A 257 -26.58 21.01 -9.57
CA ILE A 257 -25.59 20.77 -8.52
C ILE A 257 -24.18 20.67 -9.14
N GLU A 258 -24.03 19.92 -10.23
CA GLU A 258 -22.73 19.76 -10.88
C GLU A 258 -22.24 21.08 -11.51
N ALA A 259 -23.13 21.89 -12.08
CA ALA A 259 -22.77 23.21 -12.61
C ALA A 259 -22.20 24.15 -11.52
N ILE A 260 -22.85 24.21 -10.35
CA ILE A 260 -22.39 24.99 -9.20
C ILE A 260 -21.03 24.49 -8.71
N VAL A 261 -20.87 23.17 -8.58
CA VAL A 261 -19.60 22.56 -8.16
C VAL A 261 -18.48 22.92 -9.13
N GLN A 262 -18.71 22.84 -10.45
CA GLN A 262 -17.69 23.19 -11.45
C GLN A 262 -17.33 24.67 -11.43
N GLU A 263 -18.30 25.57 -11.20
CA GLU A 263 -18.04 27.00 -11.07
C GLU A 263 -17.11 27.30 -9.88
N GLU A 264 -17.42 26.77 -8.70
CA GLU A 264 -16.63 26.94 -7.48
C GLU A 264 -15.22 26.34 -7.61
N LEU A 265 -15.11 25.14 -8.20
CA LEU A 265 -13.81 24.53 -8.50
C LEU A 265 -12.98 25.39 -9.47
N SER A 266 -13.63 26.06 -10.42
CA SER A 266 -12.94 26.97 -11.35
C SER A 266 -12.38 28.20 -10.63
N LEU A 267 -13.12 28.75 -9.65
CA LEU A 267 -12.67 29.87 -8.82
C LEU A 267 -11.49 29.46 -7.94
N PHE A 268 -11.58 28.28 -7.30
CA PHE A 268 -10.49 27.72 -6.51
C PHE A 268 -9.21 27.55 -7.34
N ARG A 269 -9.30 26.95 -8.53
CA ARG A 269 -8.14 26.77 -9.43
C ARG A 269 -7.50 28.09 -9.83
N LYS A 270 -8.31 29.10 -10.20
CA LYS A 270 -7.82 30.46 -10.51
C LYS A 270 -7.09 31.09 -9.32
N GLN A 271 -7.59 30.88 -8.10
CA GLN A 271 -6.95 31.39 -6.89
C GLN A 271 -5.61 30.70 -6.61
N VAL A 272 -5.53 29.38 -6.76
CA VAL A 272 -4.29 28.60 -6.62
C VAL A 272 -3.25 29.06 -7.65
N GLU A 273 -3.63 29.22 -8.91
CA GLU A 273 -2.73 29.64 -9.98
C GLU A 273 -2.18 31.05 -9.75
N LYS A 274 -3.05 31.99 -9.34
CA LYS A 274 -2.63 33.33 -8.92
C LYS A 274 -1.64 33.28 -7.76
N TYR A 275 -1.82 32.37 -6.80
CA TYR A 275 -0.89 32.23 -5.68
C TYR A 275 0.48 31.69 -6.14
N LYS A 276 0.49 30.65 -6.99
CA LYS A 276 1.73 30.10 -7.57
C LYS A 276 2.55 31.17 -8.27
N GLN A 277 1.91 32.03 -9.06
CA GLN A 277 2.57 33.15 -9.77
C GLN A 277 3.18 34.21 -8.83
N LEU A 278 2.68 34.32 -7.59
CA LEU A 278 3.15 35.30 -6.61
C LEU A 278 4.30 34.77 -5.74
N THR A 279 4.43 33.44 -5.65
CA THR A 279 5.45 32.76 -4.85
C THR A 279 6.61 32.18 -5.67
N ALA A 280 6.47 32.15 -7.00
CA ALA A 280 7.55 31.82 -7.95
C ALA A 280 8.48 33.04 -8.14
#